data_AF-A0A813Q001-F1
#
_entry.id   AF-A0A813Q001-F1
#
_cell.length_a   1.000
_cell.length_b   1.000
_cell.length_c   1.000
_cell.angle_alpha   90.00
_cell.angle_beta   90.00
_cell.angle_gamma   90.00
#
_symmetry.space_group_name_H-M   'P 1'
#
loop_
_entity.id
_entity.type
_entity.pdbx_description
1 polymer ?
#
loop_
_entity_poly.entity_id
_entity_poly.type
_entity_poly.pdbx_seq_one_letter_code
_entity_poly.pdbx_strand_id
1 'polypeptide(L)'
;MSLWVQRTSTGGGTLIHILSPNGGSWCLDFMGFSSSGQVVGATWDGGFEEVVGPILPTSVWVHVAITFSQTHGLRLYVNGSLIGSTGGIAYAASGASNTVILGSSRGVSCAKSITPGTFYGYLDEFRVYSRELSAREVSALTKDKTCSDGIMNGDETDIDCGGSCLTCAVGQKCILTKDCDNVQCINDICASAACNDTIKNNGETDVDCGGSNCSPCGTGKACSGAGDCASKSCASGTCKGKE
;
A
#
# COMPACT_ATOMS: atom_id res chain seq x y z
N MET A 1 -9.68 -3.11 10.55
CA MET A 1 -8.57 -2.35 11.16
C MET A 1 -7.33 -3.23 11.15
N SER A 2 -6.15 -2.63 11.19
CA SER A 2 -4.87 -3.35 11.19
C SER A 2 -3.80 -2.57 11.95
N LEU A 3 -2.79 -3.28 12.42
CA LEU A 3 -1.58 -2.70 13.02
C LEU A 3 -0.44 -3.70 13.01
N TRP A 4 0.78 -3.19 13.17
CA TRP A 4 1.93 -3.96 13.60
C TRP A 4 2.04 -3.94 15.12
N VAL A 5 2.27 -5.11 15.73
CA VAL A 5 2.43 -5.26 17.17
C VAL A 5 3.70 -6.06 17.49
N GLN A 6 4.46 -5.59 18.47
CA GLN A 6 5.56 -6.34 19.06
C GLN A 6 5.36 -6.43 20.58
N ARG A 7 5.16 -7.64 21.09
CA ARG A 7 4.93 -7.89 22.52
C ARG A 7 6.24 -7.91 23.30
N THR A 8 6.27 -7.33 24.49
CA THR A 8 7.42 -7.48 25.42
C THR A 8 7.10 -8.38 26.62
N SER A 9 5.87 -8.87 26.73
CA SER A 9 5.39 -9.78 27.77
C SER A 9 4.65 -10.98 27.16
N THR A 10 4.73 -12.13 27.83
CA THR A 10 3.95 -13.34 27.49
C THR A 10 2.51 -13.27 28.01
N GLY A 11 2.22 -12.37 28.96
CA GLY A 11 0.90 -12.19 29.54
C GLY A 11 -0.11 -11.52 28.60
N GLY A 12 -1.35 -11.40 29.09
CA GLY A 12 -2.44 -10.76 28.35
C GLY A 12 -2.34 -9.23 28.31
N GLY A 13 -3.43 -8.59 27.86
CA GLY A 13 -3.56 -7.14 27.82
C GLY A 13 -4.41 -6.69 26.63
N THR A 14 -4.89 -5.45 26.71
CA THR A 14 -5.82 -4.90 25.71
C THR A 14 -5.06 -4.05 24.70
N LEU A 15 -5.19 -4.38 23.42
CA LEU A 15 -4.61 -3.58 22.32
C LEU A 15 -5.54 -2.43 21.95
N ILE A 16 -6.80 -2.73 21.69
CA ILE A 16 -7.80 -1.78 21.23
C ILE A 16 -9.04 -1.94 22.11
N HIS A 17 -9.39 -0.86 22.80
CA HIS A 17 -10.59 -0.78 23.61
C HIS A 17 -11.51 0.29 23.02
N ILE A 18 -12.79 -0.05 22.89
CA ILE A 18 -13.82 0.88 22.46
C ILE A 18 -14.88 1.02 23.55
N LEU A 19 -15.36 2.24 23.74
CA LEU A 19 -16.39 2.53 24.73
C LEU A 19 -17.20 3.74 24.31
N SER A 20 -18.38 3.87 24.93
CA SER A 20 -19.20 5.06 24.76
C SER A 20 -18.44 6.34 25.20
N PRO A 21 -18.71 7.49 24.56
CA PRO A 21 -18.06 8.74 24.91
C PRO A 21 -18.31 9.07 26.38
N ASN A 22 -17.26 9.54 27.07
CA ASN A 22 -17.27 9.83 28.52
C ASN A 22 -17.35 8.60 29.44
N GLY A 23 -17.15 7.38 28.93
CA GLY A 23 -17.03 6.17 29.75
C GLY A 23 -18.34 5.61 30.30
N GLY A 24 -19.45 5.80 29.59
CA GLY A 24 -20.78 5.29 29.94
C GLY A 24 -21.01 3.78 29.69
N SER A 25 -22.29 3.38 29.73
CA SER A 25 -22.87 2.04 30.00
C SER A 25 -22.40 0.82 29.16
N TRP A 26 -21.53 0.99 28.17
CA TRP A 26 -21.00 -0.14 27.39
C TRP A 26 -19.55 0.09 26.97
N CYS A 27 -18.83 -1.03 26.85
CA CYS A 27 -17.45 -1.10 26.44
C CYS A 27 -17.17 -2.45 25.77
N LEU A 28 -16.11 -2.51 24.97
CA LEU A 28 -15.62 -3.72 24.33
C LEU A 28 -14.11 -3.63 24.14
N ASP A 29 -13.39 -4.63 24.65
CA ASP A 29 -12.01 -4.89 24.25
C ASP A 29 -12.05 -5.54 22.88
N PHE A 30 -11.90 -4.72 21.84
CA PHE A 30 -12.11 -5.12 20.46
C PHE A 30 -10.97 -6.00 19.94
N MET A 31 -9.76 -5.81 20.48
CA MET A 31 -8.59 -6.62 20.17
C MET A 31 -7.63 -6.63 21.35
N GLY A 32 -6.98 -7.77 21.59
CA GLY A 32 -5.99 -7.89 22.66
C GLY A 32 -5.41 -9.29 22.75
N PHE A 33 -4.92 -9.61 23.95
CA PHE A 33 -4.31 -10.89 24.26
C PHE A 33 -5.01 -11.56 25.43
N SER A 34 -5.22 -12.87 25.32
CA SER A 34 -5.62 -13.72 26.44
C SER A 34 -4.50 -13.82 27.48
N SER A 35 -4.79 -14.42 28.64
CA SER A 35 -3.79 -14.65 29.69
C SER A 35 -2.66 -15.58 29.25
N SER A 36 -2.91 -16.45 28.27
CA SER A 36 -1.94 -17.32 27.60
C SER A 36 -1.17 -16.63 26.47
N GLY A 37 -1.50 -15.39 26.13
CA GLY A 37 -0.86 -14.62 25.06
C GLY A 37 -1.38 -14.92 23.66
N GLN A 38 -2.54 -15.56 23.53
CA GLN A 38 -3.23 -15.73 22.24
C GLN A 38 -3.78 -14.39 21.79
N VAL A 39 -3.59 -14.04 20.51
CA VAL A 39 -4.25 -12.86 19.93
C VAL A 39 -5.74 -13.13 19.81
N VAL A 40 -6.56 -12.19 20.24
CA VAL A 40 -8.02 -12.31 20.22
C VAL A 40 -8.61 -11.07 19.55
N GLY A 41 -9.53 -11.30 18.61
CA GLY A 41 -10.45 -10.28 18.13
C GLY A 41 -11.84 -10.54 18.69
N ALA A 42 -12.57 -9.46 19.03
CA ALA A 42 -13.91 -9.56 19.59
C ALA A 42 -14.88 -8.58 18.93
N THR A 43 -16.15 -8.98 18.86
CA THR A 43 -17.29 -8.14 18.52
C THR A 43 -18.50 -8.49 19.41
N TRP A 44 -19.60 -7.76 19.24
CA TRP A 44 -20.83 -7.97 19.98
C TRP A 44 -22.02 -8.24 19.04
N ASP A 45 -22.73 -9.34 19.29
CA ASP A 45 -24.01 -9.68 18.62
C ASP A 45 -25.04 -10.21 19.62
N GLY A 46 -25.39 -9.40 20.63
CA GLY A 46 -26.20 -9.86 21.77
C GLY A 46 -25.41 -10.70 22.79
N GLY A 47 -24.14 -10.95 22.51
CA GLY A 47 -23.13 -11.56 23.35
C GLY A 47 -21.74 -11.36 22.74
N PHE A 48 -20.69 -11.76 23.47
CA PHE A 48 -19.32 -11.71 22.96
C PHE A 48 -19.09 -12.78 21.89
N GLU A 49 -18.78 -12.31 20.68
CA GLU A 49 -18.35 -13.12 19.55
C GLU A 49 -16.85 -12.90 19.34
N GLU A 50 -16.05 -13.96 19.38
CA GLU A 50 -14.59 -13.87 19.39
C GLU A 50 -13.96 -14.84 18.41
N VAL A 51 -12.84 -14.42 17.81
CA VAL A 51 -11.90 -15.32 17.15
C VAL A 51 -10.62 -15.33 17.98
N VAL A 52 -10.30 -16.49 18.55
CA VAL A 52 -9.07 -16.71 19.31
C VAL A 52 -8.02 -17.31 18.37
N GLY A 53 -6.92 -16.59 18.22
CA GLY A 53 -5.82 -16.98 17.35
C GLY A 53 -4.67 -17.69 18.08
N PRO A 54 -3.50 -17.81 17.41
CA PRO A 54 -2.31 -18.42 18.00
C PRO A 54 -1.69 -17.52 19.08
N ILE A 55 -0.81 -18.11 19.89
CA ILE A 55 0.08 -17.36 20.78
C ILE A 55 1.10 -16.62 19.91
N LEU A 56 1.19 -15.30 20.08
CA LEU A 56 2.17 -14.51 19.33
C LEU A 56 3.52 -14.45 20.06
N PRO A 57 4.66 -14.54 19.34
CA PRO A 57 5.99 -14.44 19.94
C PRO A 57 6.23 -13.06 20.58
N THR A 58 7.10 -13.03 21.58
CA THR A 58 7.63 -11.78 22.16
C THR A 58 8.83 -11.29 21.37
N SER A 59 9.07 -9.97 21.37
CA SER A 59 10.20 -9.31 20.69
C SER A 59 10.28 -9.53 19.18
N VAL A 60 9.16 -9.91 18.56
CA VAL A 60 9.01 -10.05 17.10
C VAL A 60 7.83 -9.20 16.64
N TRP A 61 8.02 -8.43 15.57
CA TRP A 61 6.93 -7.70 14.93
C TRP A 61 5.98 -8.68 14.23
N VAL A 62 4.70 -8.57 14.53
CA VAL A 62 3.64 -9.36 13.92
C VAL A 62 2.56 -8.40 13.44
N HIS A 63 2.16 -8.53 12.18
CA HIS A 63 1.02 -7.77 11.67
C HIS A 63 -0.26 -8.49 12.07
N VAL A 64 -1.20 -7.76 12.66
CA VAL A 64 -2.50 -8.29 13.06
C VAL A 64 -3.60 -7.41 12.48
N ALA A 65 -4.66 -8.05 11.98
CA ALA A 65 -5.79 -7.33 11.41
C ALA A 65 -7.10 -8.03 11.73
N ILE A 66 -8.14 -7.21 11.85
CA ILE A 66 -9.51 -7.67 11.99
C ILE A 66 -10.35 -7.01 10.89
N THR A 67 -11.12 -7.83 10.16
CA THR A 67 -12.16 -7.35 9.24
C THR A 67 -13.53 -7.70 9.78
N PHE A 68 -14.53 -6.90 9.42
CA PHE A 68 -15.87 -7.04 9.95
C PHE A 68 -16.93 -6.69 8.89
N SER A 69 -17.92 -7.55 8.73
CA SER A 69 -19.18 -7.24 8.06
C SER A 69 -20.32 -8.10 8.61
N GLN A 70 -21.58 -7.72 8.35
CA GLN A 70 -22.73 -8.55 8.74
C GLN A 70 -22.72 -9.91 8.04
N THR A 71 -22.31 -9.95 6.76
CA THR A 71 -22.29 -11.18 5.96
C THR A 71 -21.21 -12.15 6.40
N HIS A 72 -20.01 -11.64 6.69
CA HIS A 72 -18.84 -12.46 6.97
C HIS A 72 -18.45 -12.52 8.44
N GLY A 73 -19.14 -11.76 9.29
CA GLY A 73 -18.81 -11.64 10.70
C GLY A 73 -17.46 -10.99 10.94
N LEU A 74 -16.89 -11.29 12.10
CA LEU A 74 -15.54 -10.93 12.49
C LEU A 74 -14.54 -11.92 11.85
N ARG A 75 -13.47 -11.41 11.25
CA ARG A 75 -12.35 -12.22 10.75
C ARG A 75 -11.05 -11.73 11.36
N LEU A 76 -10.23 -12.65 11.85
CA LEU A 76 -8.91 -12.36 12.41
C LEU A 76 -7.82 -12.83 11.45
N TYR A 77 -6.84 -11.98 11.20
CA TYR A 77 -5.68 -12.25 10.38
C TYR A 77 -4.40 -11.99 11.16
N VAL A 78 -3.39 -12.84 10.92
CA VAL A 78 -2.03 -12.71 11.45
C VAL A 78 -1.07 -12.86 10.28
N ASN A 79 -0.17 -11.90 10.10
CA ASN A 79 0.77 -11.83 8.98
C ASN A 79 0.09 -12.08 7.62
N GLY A 80 -1.09 -11.49 7.44
CA GLY A 80 -1.84 -11.52 6.18
C GLY A 80 -2.68 -12.78 5.96
N SER A 81 -2.45 -13.81 6.76
CA SER A 81 -3.18 -15.08 6.68
C SER A 81 -4.42 -15.07 7.57
N LEU A 82 -5.55 -15.56 7.06
CA LEU A 82 -6.78 -15.72 7.83
C LEU A 82 -6.58 -16.81 8.89
N ILE A 83 -6.78 -16.45 10.16
CA ILE A 83 -6.69 -17.37 11.30
C ILE A 83 -8.05 -17.99 11.59
N GLY A 84 -9.12 -17.21 11.48
CA GLY A 84 -10.47 -17.68 11.73
C GLY A 84 -11.51 -16.60 11.53
N SER A 85 -12.76 -17.00 11.54
CA SER A 85 -13.91 -16.11 11.41
C SER A 85 -15.06 -16.57 12.27
N THR A 86 -15.90 -15.63 12.67
CA THR A 86 -17.26 -15.94 13.11
C THR A 86 -18.15 -16.22 11.89
N GLY A 87 -19.37 -16.69 12.12
CA GLY A 87 -20.42 -16.61 11.10
C GLY A 87 -20.89 -15.17 10.88
N GLY A 88 -21.78 -14.97 9.92
CA GLY A 88 -22.47 -13.69 9.77
C GLY A 88 -23.19 -13.30 11.07
N ILE A 89 -23.18 -12.01 11.40
CA ILE A 89 -23.77 -11.48 12.63
C ILE A 89 -24.86 -10.47 12.32
N ALA A 90 -25.86 -10.39 13.20
CA ALA A 90 -27.03 -9.54 12.99
C ALA A 90 -26.76 -8.07 13.33
N TYR A 91 -25.88 -7.82 14.30
CA TYR A 91 -25.59 -6.47 14.76
C TYR A 91 -24.81 -5.64 13.73
N ALA A 92 -25.45 -4.57 13.27
CA ALA A 92 -24.83 -3.48 12.52
C ALA A 92 -24.30 -2.44 13.51
N ALA A 93 -23.12 -1.86 13.22
CA ALA A 93 -22.57 -0.75 14.02
C ALA A 93 -23.64 0.33 14.27
N SER A 94 -23.81 0.74 15.53
CA SER A 94 -24.91 1.60 16.00
C SER A 94 -24.92 3.04 15.46
N GLY A 95 -23.96 3.41 14.62
CA GLY A 95 -23.73 4.80 14.19
C GLY A 95 -23.35 5.75 15.33
N ALA A 96 -23.17 5.25 16.55
CA ALA A 96 -22.82 6.05 17.71
C ALA A 96 -21.36 6.50 17.66
N SER A 97 -21.10 7.72 18.11
CA SER A 97 -19.73 8.17 18.40
C SER A 97 -19.15 7.31 19.51
N ASN A 98 -17.91 6.85 19.35
CA ASN A 98 -17.20 6.03 20.33
C ASN A 98 -15.81 6.60 20.59
N THR A 99 -15.29 6.33 21.78
CA THR A 99 -13.88 6.58 22.09
C THR A 99 -13.08 5.32 21.79
N VAL A 100 -11.92 5.47 21.14
CA VAL A 100 -10.95 4.39 20.92
C VAL A 100 -9.77 4.64 21.84
N ILE A 101 -9.37 3.63 22.61
CA ILE A 101 -8.21 3.64 23.48
C ILE A 101 -7.24 2.57 22.99
N LEU A 102 -5.97 2.94 22.87
CA LEU A 102 -4.88 2.04 22.49
C LEU A 102 -4.09 1.62 23.72
N GLY A 103 -3.80 0.33 23.83
CA GLY A 103 -2.88 -0.25 24.81
C GLY A 103 -3.39 -0.33 26.26
N SER A 104 -4.67 -0.10 26.51
CA SER A 104 -5.28 -0.19 27.84
C SER A 104 -6.78 -0.39 27.75
N SER A 105 -7.40 -0.92 28.81
CA SER A 105 -8.85 -1.03 28.96
C SER A 105 -9.38 -0.15 30.10
N ARG A 106 -10.66 0.21 30.01
CA ARG A 106 -11.41 0.84 31.11
C ARG A 106 -12.61 -0.03 31.46
N GLY A 107 -12.48 -0.81 32.54
CA GLY A 107 -13.54 -1.71 33.03
C GLY A 107 -13.20 -3.18 32.81
N VAL A 108 -13.62 -4.03 33.76
CA VAL A 108 -13.30 -5.47 33.77
C VAL A 108 -14.34 -6.34 33.06
N SER A 109 -15.50 -5.77 32.69
CA SER A 109 -16.60 -6.48 32.02
C SER A 109 -16.64 -6.28 30.51
N CYS A 110 -15.59 -5.70 29.92
CA CYS A 110 -15.52 -5.32 28.51
C CYS A 110 -14.98 -6.44 27.62
N ALA A 111 -14.59 -7.58 28.19
CA ALA A 111 -13.92 -8.67 27.49
C ALA A 111 -14.43 -10.02 27.98
N LYS A 112 -14.30 -11.04 27.13
CA LYS A 112 -14.50 -12.45 27.49
C LYS A 112 -13.16 -13.20 27.54
N SER A 113 -12.45 -13.28 26.42
CA SER A 113 -11.16 -14.00 26.33
C SER A 113 -9.93 -13.11 26.39
N ILE A 114 -10.08 -11.81 26.09
CA ILE A 114 -9.00 -10.82 26.28
C ILE A 114 -8.84 -10.55 27.78
N THR A 115 -7.60 -10.52 28.26
CA THR A 115 -7.30 -10.13 29.65
C THR A 115 -7.33 -8.60 29.74
N PRO A 116 -8.30 -7.99 30.45
CA PRO A 116 -8.39 -6.55 30.54
C PRO A 116 -7.15 -5.98 31.24
N GLY A 117 -6.52 -4.98 30.63
CA GLY A 117 -5.41 -4.25 31.25
C GLY A 117 -4.46 -3.64 30.24
N THR A 118 -3.36 -3.10 30.76
CA THR A 118 -2.32 -2.48 29.96
C THR A 118 -1.63 -3.51 29.06
N PHE A 119 -1.50 -3.17 27.79
CA PHE A 119 -0.64 -3.90 26.87
C PHE A 119 0.81 -3.49 27.06
N TYR A 120 1.70 -4.46 27.20
CA TYR A 120 3.14 -4.26 27.29
C TYR A 120 3.81 -4.61 25.95
N GLY A 121 4.19 -3.59 25.20
CA GLY A 121 4.86 -3.74 23.92
C GLY A 121 4.86 -2.46 23.08
N TYR A 122 5.12 -2.63 21.79
CA TYR A 122 5.15 -1.58 20.78
C TYR A 122 4.03 -1.79 19.76
N LEU A 123 3.48 -0.68 19.28
CA LEU A 123 2.49 -0.64 18.21
C LEU A 123 3.04 0.26 17.11
N ASP A 124 2.77 -0.10 15.87
CA ASP A 124 3.09 0.75 14.73
C ASP A 124 2.00 0.64 13.65
N GLU A 125 1.92 1.66 12.80
CA GLU A 125 1.16 1.62 11.55
C GLU A 125 -0.33 1.24 11.74
N PHE A 126 -0.94 1.77 12.81
CA PHE A 126 -2.35 1.58 13.14
C PHE A 126 -3.28 2.22 12.10
N ARG A 127 -4.17 1.42 11.52
CA ARG A 127 -5.12 1.83 10.49
C ARG A 127 -6.54 1.35 10.77
N VAL A 128 -7.50 2.23 10.51
CA VAL A 128 -8.94 1.94 10.58
C VAL A 128 -9.58 2.22 9.23
N TYR A 129 -10.48 1.34 8.81
CA TYR A 129 -11.14 1.41 7.50
C TYR A 129 -12.65 1.46 7.71
N SER A 130 -13.35 2.20 6.85
CA SER A 130 -14.82 2.32 6.86
C SER A 130 -15.54 1.18 6.12
N ARG A 131 -14.80 0.16 5.68
CA ARG A 131 -15.33 -1.02 4.98
C ARG A 131 -14.60 -2.29 5.39
N GLU A 132 -15.19 -3.43 5.07
CA GLU A 132 -14.49 -4.71 5.12
C GLU A 132 -13.35 -4.72 4.09
N LEU A 133 -12.15 -5.11 4.52
CA LEU A 133 -11.04 -5.42 3.61
C LEU A 133 -11.14 -6.87 3.15
N SER A 134 -10.80 -7.14 1.89
CA SER A 134 -10.62 -8.50 1.39
C SER A 134 -9.35 -9.15 1.94
N ALA A 135 -9.27 -10.48 1.89
CA ALA A 135 -8.06 -11.20 2.31
C ALA A 135 -6.80 -10.75 1.54
N ARG A 136 -6.95 -10.40 0.24
CA ARG A 136 -5.85 -9.87 -0.57
C ARG A 136 -5.37 -8.51 -0.07
N GLU A 137 -6.30 -7.61 0.23
CA GLU A 137 -5.97 -6.30 0.79
C GLU A 137 -5.30 -6.43 2.15
N VAL A 138 -5.77 -7.34 3.02
CA VAL A 138 -5.12 -7.58 4.32
C VAL A 138 -3.71 -8.16 4.15
N SER A 139 -3.51 -9.06 3.19
CA SER A 139 -2.17 -9.58 2.89
C SER A 139 -1.22 -8.49 2.40
N ALA A 140 -1.69 -7.52 1.61
CA ALA A 140 -0.87 -6.41 1.15
C ALA A 140 -0.39 -5.50 2.30
N LEU A 141 -1.14 -5.39 3.40
CA LEU A 141 -0.75 -4.58 4.56
C LEU A 141 0.43 -5.15 5.37
N THR A 142 0.77 -6.41 5.15
CA THR A 142 1.80 -7.14 5.92
C THR A 142 3.17 -7.09 5.29
N LYS A 143 3.21 -6.55 4.09
CA LYS A 143 4.44 -6.29 3.40
C LYS A 143 4.81 -4.87 3.80
N ASP A 144 6.06 -4.68 4.23
CA ASP A 144 6.64 -3.35 4.12
C ASP A 144 6.35 -2.88 2.69
N LYS A 145 6.07 -1.58 2.49
CA LYS A 145 5.96 -1.04 1.13
C LYS A 145 7.24 -1.42 0.38
N THR A 146 7.21 -2.53 -0.33
CA THR A 146 8.39 -3.15 -0.90
C THR A 146 8.15 -3.22 -2.37
N CYS A 147 9.11 -2.66 -3.07
CA CYS A 147 9.28 -2.60 -4.51
C CYS A 147 9.48 -3.98 -5.16
N SER A 148 8.77 -5.00 -4.69
CA SER A 148 8.94 -6.41 -5.08
C SER A 148 7.80 -7.31 -4.59
N ASP A 149 6.65 -6.75 -4.24
CA ASP A 149 5.54 -7.48 -3.65
C ASP A 149 4.43 -7.94 -4.61
N GLY A 150 4.53 -7.57 -5.88
CA GLY A 150 3.62 -7.92 -6.97
C GLY A 150 2.33 -7.11 -6.96
N ILE A 151 2.23 -6.03 -6.19
CA ILE A 151 1.02 -5.22 -6.07
C ILE A 151 1.40 -3.74 -6.08
N MET A 152 0.85 -2.97 -7.04
CA MET A 152 1.03 -1.52 -7.08
C MET A 152 0.47 -0.84 -5.82
N ASN A 153 1.36 -0.43 -4.91
CA ASN A 153 1.01 0.20 -3.63
C ASN A 153 2.07 1.23 -3.20
N GLY A 154 1.82 1.95 -2.09
CA GLY A 154 2.76 2.99 -1.64
C GLY A 154 2.82 4.18 -2.61
N ASP A 155 4.05 4.57 -3.02
CA ASP A 155 4.31 5.61 -4.03
C ASP A 155 4.84 5.03 -5.36
N GLU A 156 4.69 3.72 -5.56
CA GLU A 156 4.98 3.04 -6.82
C GLU A 156 4.16 3.61 -7.98
N THR A 157 4.77 3.66 -9.16
CA THR A 157 4.13 4.17 -10.38
C THR A 157 3.78 3.06 -11.38
N ASP A 158 4.33 1.87 -11.19
CA ASP A 158 3.83 0.59 -11.71
C ASP A 158 4.08 -0.51 -10.66
N ILE A 159 3.58 -1.73 -10.87
CA ILE A 159 3.79 -2.86 -9.93
C ILE A 159 5.28 -3.00 -9.60
N ASP A 160 5.63 -2.81 -8.32
CA ASP A 160 6.97 -2.98 -7.75
C ASP A 160 8.05 -1.99 -8.22
N CYS A 161 7.69 -0.85 -8.81
CA CYS A 161 8.69 0.13 -9.29
C CYS A 161 8.19 1.59 -9.27
N GLY A 162 9.13 2.54 -9.34
CA GLY A 162 8.87 3.98 -9.36
C GLY A 162 8.71 4.64 -7.99
N GLY A 163 8.70 5.98 -7.93
CA GLY A 163 8.57 6.71 -6.67
C GLY A 163 9.81 6.61 -5.78
N SER A 164 9.69 5.86 -4.67
CA SER A 164 10.79 5.51 -3.75
C SER A 164 11.46 4.18 -4.08
N CYS A 165 10.93 3.46 -5.07
CA CYS A 165 11.40 2.16 -5.52
C CYS A 165 12.49 2.23 -6.60
N LEU A 166 12.97 1.05 -7.00
CA LEU A 166 13.77 0.91 -8.22
C LEU A 166 13.02 1.49 -9.41
N THR A 167 13.77 1.97 -10.40
CA THR A 167 13.21 2.49 -11.63
C THR A 167 12.49 1.41 -12.42
N CYS A 168 11.34 1.76 -12.99
CA CYS A 168 10.54 0.96 -13.90
C CYS A 168 11.24 0.80 -15.26
N ALA A 169 11.14 -0.40 -15.81
CA ALA A 169 11.64 -0.75 -17.14
C ALA A 169 10.78 -0.13 -18.26
N VAL A 170 11.30 -0.18 -19.49
CA VAL A 170 10.57 0.28 -20.68
C VAL A 170 9.22 -0.44 -20.83
N GLY A 171 8.15 0.31 -21.09
CA GLY A 171 6.78 -0.18 -21.24
C GLY A 171 5.97 -0.21 -19.95
N GLN A 172 6.60 -0.01 -18.79
CA GLN A 172 5.92 0.11 -17.50
C GLN A 172 5.41 1.53 -17.27
N LYS A 173 4.44 1.68 -16.37
CA LYS A 173 3.87 2.98 -16.04
C LYS A 173 4.83 3.86 -15.23
N CYS A 174 4.63 5.17 -15.31
CA CYS A 174 5.42 6.17 -14.59
C CYS A 174 4.62 7.46 -14.35
N ILE A 175 5.09 8.30 -13.41
CA ILE A 175 4.56 9.65 -13.20
C ILE A 175 5.64 10.70 -13.48
N LEU A 176 6.89 10.39 -13.16
CA LEU A 176 8.05 11.24 -13.36
C LEU A 176 9.12 10.50 -14.17
N THR A 177 9.91 11.22 -14.97
CA THR A 177 11.06 10.63 -15.67
C THR A 177 12.02 9.89 -14.74
N LYS A 178 12.16 10.32 -13.48
CA LYS A 178 13.01 9.63 -12.49
C LYS A 178 12.52 8.22 -12.14
N ASP A 179 11.27 7.90 -12.46
CA ASP A 179 10.70 6.57 -12.22
C ASP A 179 11.16 5.57 -13.27
N CYS A 180 11.84 6.00 -14.34
CA CYS A 180 12.18 5.14 -15.48
C CYS A 180 13.67 4.82 -15.56
N ASP A 181 14.00 3.57 -15.91
CA ASP A 181 15.39 3.11 -16.03
C ASP A 181 16.02 3.69 -17.29
N ASN A 182 16.77 4.78 -17.13
CA ASN A 182 17.52 5.44 -18.19
C ASN A 182 16.68 5.86 -19.42
N VAL A 183 15.37 6.03 -19.24
CA VAL A 183 14.42 6.47 -20.28
C VAL A 183 13.47 7.54 -19.76
N GLN A 184 12.61 8.10 -20.62
CA GLN A 184 11.70 9.19 -20.23
C GLN A 184 10.31 8.65 -19.87
N CYS A 185 9.62 9.38 -18.99
CA CYS A 185 8.21 9.13 -18.76
C CYS A 185 7.38 9.89 -19.80
N ILE A 186 6.83 9.17 -20.78
CA ILE A 186 6.09 9.73 -21.92
C ILE A 186 4.69 9.10 -21.93
N ASN A 187 3.65 9.94 -21.87
CA ASN A 187 2.25 9.48 -21.83
C ASN A 187 2.02 8.40 -20.74
N ASP A 188 2.53 8.67 -19.54
CA ASP A 188 2.46 7.79 -18.35
C ASP A 188 3.17 6.43 -18.51
N ILE A 189 4.03 6.26 -19.52
CA ILE A 189 4.80 5.04 -19.76
C ILE A 189 6.30 5.37 -19.87
N CYS A 190 7.15 4.55 -19.24
CA CYS A 190 8.59 4.58 -19.43
C CYS A 190 8.91 4.16 -20.86
N ALA A 191 9.25 5.12 -21.71
CA ALA A 191 9.53 4.86 -23.11
C ALA A 191 10.94 5.35 -23.42
N SER A 192 11.72 4.50 -24.11
CA SER A 192 12.94 4.95 -24.75
C SER A 192 12.57 6.07 -25.72
N ALA A 193 13.20 7.22 -25.55
CA ALA A 193 13.09 8.38 -26.43
C ALA A 193 13.33 7.91 -27.88
N ALA A 194 12.25 7.73 -28.63
CA ALA A 194 12.25 7.01 -29.89
C ALA A 194 12.28 8.04 -31.02
N CYS A 195 13.00 7.72 -32.09
CA CYS A 195 13.12 8.60 -33.25
C CYS A 195 11.83 8.72 -34.09
N ASN A 196 10.68 8.39 -33.52
CA ASN A 196 9.36 8.35 -34.15
C ASN A 196 8.23 8.47 -33.11
N ASP A 197 8.48 9.17 -32.00
CA ASP A 197 7.54 9.38 -30.89
C ASP A 197 6.86 10.77 -30.90
N THR A 198 7.05 11.55 -31.96
CA THR A 198 6.51 12.91 -32.19
C THR A 198 7.03 13.98 -31.23
N ILE A 199 8.07 13.68 -30.46
CA ILE A 199 8.69 14.58 -29.48
C ILE A 199 10.16 14.74 -29.82
N LYS A 200 10.64 15.98 -29.97
CA LYS A 200 12.08 16.24 -30.23
C LYS A 200 12.94 15.87 -29.00
N ASN A 201 13.50 14.66 -28.96
CA ASN A 201 14.27 14.13 -27.83
C ASN A 201 15.50 13.31 -28.30
N ASN A 202 16.20 12.59 -27.41
CA ASN A 202 17.32 11.67 -27.73
C ASN A 202 18.45 12.16 -28.67
N GLY A 203 18.70 13.47 -28.73
CA GLY A 203 19.71 14.06 -29.63
C GLY A 203 19.23 14.35 -31.04
N GLU A 204 17.92 14.25 -31.29
CA GLU A 204 17.27 14.67 -32.52
C GLU A 204 17.48 16.15 -32.84
N THR A 205 17.70 16.44 -34.11
CA THR A 205 17.80 17.83 -34.57
C THR A 205 16.48 18.40 -35.04
N ASP A 206 15.50 17.56 -35.36
CA ASP A 206 14.09 17.89 -35.55
C ASP A 206 13.22 16.73 -35.03
N VAL A 207 11.92 16.97 -34.80
CA VAL A 207 10.99 15.94 -34.31
C VAL A 207 11.08 14.69 -35.18
N ASP A 208 11.42 13.55 -34.56
CA ASP A 208 11.50 12.21 -35.18
C ASP A 208 12.66 12.03 -36.18
N CYS A 209 13.69 12.89 -36.17
CA CYS A 209 14.84 12.74 -37.07
C CYS A 209 16.11 13.53 -36.67
N GLY A 210 17.22 13.15 -37.30
CA GLY A 210 18.50 13.82 -37.19
C GLY A 210 19.27 13.49 -35.90
N GLY A 211 20.47 14.04 -35.74
CA GLY A 211 21.40 13.58 -34.71
C GLY A 211 22.07 12.26 -35.08
N SER A 212 22.88 11.74 -34.17
CA SER A 212 23.66 10.51 -34.39
C SER A 212 22.85 9.22 -34.25
N ASN A 213 21.70 9.28 -33.56
CA ASN A 213 20.96 8.11 -33.12
C ASN A 213 19.69 7.85 -33.92
N CYS A 214 19.31 8.80 -34.79
CA CYS A 214 18.07 8.75 -35.55
C CYS A 214 18.32 8.82 -37.05
N SER A 215 17.29 8.46 -37.82
CA SER A 215 17.35 8.56 -39.27
C SER A 215 17.54 10.02 -39.69
N PRO A 216 18.32 10.31 -40.75
CA PRO A 216 18.51 11.67 -41.21
C PRO A 216 17.20 12.34 -41.61
N CYS A 217 17.06 13.61 -41.26
CA CYS A 217 15.92 14.44 -41.58
C CYS A 217 15.79 14.72 -43.08
N GLY A 218 14.54 14.83 -43.53
CA GLY A 218 14.19 15.28 -44.89
C GLY A 218 14.42 16.79 -45.10
N THR A 219 14.28 17.25 -46.34
CA THR A 219 14.42 18.68 -46.69
C THR A 219 13.44 19.56 -45.89
N GLY A 220 13.91 20.70 -45.42
CA GLY A 220 13.11 21.68 -44.65
C GLY A 220 13.06 21.44 -43.15
N LYS A 221 13.55 20.29 -42.67
CA LYS A 221 13.64 19.96 -41.25
C LYS A 221 14.90 20.54 -40.61
N ALA A 222 14.86 20.77 -39.30
CA ALA A 222 15.96 21.36 -38.53
C ALA A 222 17.19 20.43 -38.43
N CYS A 223 18.39 21.01 -38.49
CA CYS A 223 19.66 20.30 -38.44
C CYS A 223 20.74 21.11 -37.71
N SER A 224 21.73 20.42 -37.15
CA SER A 224 22.93 21.00 -36.52
C SER A 224 24.21 20.71 -37.33
N GLY A 225 24.18 19.74 -38.24
CA GLY A 225 25.26 19.43 -39.16
C GLY A 225 24.79 18.64 -40.39
N ALA A 226 25.69 18.45 -41.35
CA ALA A 226 25.42 17.71 -42.58
C ALA A 226 24.94 16.26 -42.33
N GLY A 227 25.43 15.62 -41.27
CA GLY A 227 25.06 14.25 -40.90
C GLY A 227 23.57 14.09 -40.55
N ASP A 228 22.91 15.16 -40.12
CA ASP A 228 21.51 15.14 -39.71
C ASP A 228 20.54 15.11 -40.90
N CYS A 229 21.03 15.35 -42.12
CA CYS A 229 20.19 15.51 -43.31
C CYS A 229 20.36 14.35 -44.28
N ALA A 230 19.26 13.81 -44.82
CA ALA A 230 19.31 12.78 -45.85
C ALA A 230 20.04 13.26 -47.11
N SER A 231 20.01 14.56 -47.37
CA SER A 231 20.76 15.22 -48.46
C SER A 231 22.25 15.39 -48.18
N LYS A 232 22.69 15.22 -46.92
CA LYS A 232 24.00 15.60 -46.40
C LYS A 232 24.31 17.11 -46.49
N SER A 233 23.28 17.95 -46.59
CA SER A 233 23.42 19.41 -46.67
C SER A 233 22.57 20.10 -45.61
N CYS A 234 23.24 20.69 -44.62
CA CYS A 234 22.63 21.52 -43.58
C CYS A 234 23.09 22.96 -43.77
N ALA A 235 22.17 23.87 -44.09
CA ALA A 235 22.48 25.28 -44.29
C ALA A 235 21.47 26.16 -43.54
N SER A 236 21.98 27.13 -42.77
CA SER A 236 21.16 28.00 -41.91
C SER A 236 20.24 27.22 -40.96
N GLY A 237 20.72 26.10 -40.41
CA GLY A 237 19.97 25.27 -39.45
C GLY A 237 18.84 24.43 -40.06
N THR A 238 18.73 24.33 -41.40
CA THR A 238 17.73 23.49 -42.08
C THR A 238 18.34 22.62 -43.17
N CYS A 239 17.83 21.38 -43.30
CA CYS A 239 18.22 20.45 -44.35
C CYS A 239 17.79 20.96 -45.72
N LYS A 240 18.73 21.01 -46.67
CA LYS A 240 18.48 21.47 -48.05
C LYS A 240 18.34 20.31 -49.02
N GLY A 241 17.70 20.54 -50.17
CA GLY A 241 17.67 19.58 -51.27
C GLY A 241 19.05 19.42 -51.92
N LYS A 242 19.24 18.33 -52.68
CA LYS A 242 20.41 18.22 -53.56
C LYS A 242 20.15 19.05 -54.81
N GLU A 243 21.06 19.98 -55.12
CA GLU A 243 21.10 20.70 -56.39
C GLU A 243 21.64 19.81 -57.51
#